data_AF-A0A660WNY7-F1
#
_entry.id   AF-A0A660WNY7-F1
#
_cell.length_a   1.000
_cell.length_b   1.000
_cell.length_c   1.000
_cell.angle_alpha   90.00
_cell.angle_beta   90.00
_cell.angle_gamma   90.00
#
_symmetry.space_group_name_H-M   'P 1'
#
loop_
_entity.id
_entity.type
_entity.pdbx_description
1 polymer ?
#
loop_
_entity_poly.entity_id
_entity_poly.type
_entity_poly.pdbx_seq_one_letter_code
_entity_poly.pdbx_strand_id
1 'polypeptide(L)'
;MAQKGSELKDKLSLIWKRTRKDLDAVVSETSKLIKKGEKQVKEISEKSRLKLEVMNLKLKREKLYYTLGKNIAGISPSKWTQNKKIEKIIAEIKKLNREIIKKEKQVKNI
;
A
#
# COMPACT_ATOMS: atom_id res chain seq x y z
N MET A 1 67.12 11.48 -9.99
CA MET A 1 65.87 12.05 -9.42
C MET A 1 64.63 11.86 -10.31
N ALA A 2 64.77 11.75 -11.64
CA ALA A 2 63.64 11.56 -12.56
C ALA A 2 62.85 10.23 -12.40
N GLN A 3 63.53 9.11 -12.11
CA GLN A 3 62.88 7.79 -11.97
C GLN A 3 61.92 7.68 -10.77
N LYS A 4 62.24 8.31 -9.63
CA LYS A 4 61.36 8.31 -8.44
C LYS A 4 60.04 9.06 -8.70
N GLY A 5 60.06 10.06 -9.58
CA GLY A 5 58.87 10.83 -9.94
C GLY A 5 57.90 10.07 -10.86
N SER A 6 58.40 9.22 -11.76
CA SER A 6 57.54 8.39 -12.62
C SER A 6 56.89 7.25 -11.84
N GLU A 7 57.65 6.57 -10.97
CA GLU A 7 57.14 5.51 -10.08
C GLU A 7 56.01 6.01 -9.16
N LEU A 8 56.14 7.23 -8.64
CA LEU A 8 55.11 7.84 -7.78
C LEU A 8 53.83 8.13 -8.58
N LYS A 9 53.98 8.65 -9.81
CA LYS A 9 52.87 8.89 -10.74
C LYS A 9 52.14 7.59 -11.11
N ASP A 10 52.89 6.52 -11.37
CA ASP A 10 52.32 5.23 -11.75
C ASP A 10 51.53 4.61 -10.58
N LYS A 11 52.07 4.68 -9.36
CA LYS A 11 51.37 4.25 -8.13
C LYS A 11 50.10 5.08 -7.89
N LEU A 12 50.17 6.40 -8.04
CA LEU A 12 49.00 7.30 -7.95
C LEU A 12 47.94 6.95 -9.00
N SER A 13 48.34 6.65 -10.23
CA SER A 13 47.42 6.27 -11.30
C SER A 13 46.70 4.95 -11.01
N LEU A 14 47.40 3.97 -10.42
CA LEU A 14 46.85 2.68 -10.02
C LEU A 14 45.85 2.82 -8.89
N ILE A 15 46.19 3.62 -7.86
CA ILE A 15 45.29 3.94 -6.75
C ILE A 15 44.04 4.63 -7.29
N TRP A 16 44.21 5.66 -8.13
CA TRP A 16 43.09 6.38 -8.72
C TRP A 16 42.17 5.48 -9.55
N LYS A 17 42.73 4.60 -10.39
CA LYS A 17 41.94 3.63 -11.16
C LYS A 17 41.12 2.71 -10.27
N ARG A 18 41.71 2.22 -9.17
CA ARG A 18 41.04 1.33 -8.21
C ARG A 18 39.93 2.07 -7.46
N THR A 19 40.25 3.24 -6.88
CA THR A 19 39.28 4.07 -6.16
C THR A 19 38.12 4.50 -7.06
N ARG A 20 38.38 4.86 -8.33
CA ARG A 20 37.33 5.20 -9.28
C ARG A 20 36.39 4.02 -9.54
N LYS A 21 36.94 2.83 -9.74
CA LYS A 21 36.15 1.61 -9.94
C LYS A 21 35.27 1.30 -8.72
N ASP A 22 35.82 1.45 -7.53
CA ASP A 22 35.08 1.24 -6.28
C ASP A 22 33.97 2.30 -6.10
N LEU A 23 34.26 3.56 -6.47
CA LEU A 23 33.27 4.65 -6.46
C LEU A 23 32.12 4.38 -7.44
N ASP A 24 32.44 3.97 -8.67
CA ASP A 24 31.44 3.63 -9.69
C ASP A 24 30.56 2.44 -9.24
N ALA A 25 31.15 1.46 -8.55
CA ALA A 25 30.43 0.35 -7.96
C ALA A 25 29.46 0.83 -6.86
N VAL A 26 29.93 1.68 -5.94
CA VAL A 26 29.09 2.24 -4.87
C VAL A 26 27.94 3.06 -5.44
N VAL A 27 28.19 3.89 -6.46
CA VAL A 27 27.14 4.69 -7.12
C VAL A 27 26.10 3.77 -7.77
N SER A 28 26.54 2.71 -8.46
CA SER A 28 25.66 1.73 -9.09
C SER A 28 24.80 0.99 -8.06
N GLU A 29 25.39 0.53 -6.97
CA GLU A 29 24.72 -0.15 -5.88
C GLU A 29 23.68 0.75 -5.20
N THR A 30 24.08 2.00 -4.90
CA THR A 30 23.21 3.02 -4.31
C THR A 30 22.03 3.32 -5.22
N SER A 31 22.25 3.48 -6.54
CA SER A 31 21.16 3.70 -7.50
C SER A 31 20.17 2.54 -7.53
N LYS A 32 20.65 1.29 -7.46
CA LYS A 32 19.79 0.10 -7.38
C LYS A 32 18.98 0.09 -6.08
N LEU A 33 19.60 0.44 -4.95
CA LEU A 33 18.92 0.52 -3.65
C LEU A 33 17.83 1.59 -3.65
N ILE A 34 18.10 2.79 -4.19
CA ILE A 34 17.10 3.86 -4.31
C ILE A 34 15.91 3.39 -5.14
N LYS A 35 16.15 2.80 -6.32
CA LYS A 35 15.08 2.26 -7.18
C LYS A 35 14.25 1.18 -6.49
N LYS A 36 14.89 0.31 -5.70
CA LYS A 36 14.19 -0.69 -4.89
C LYS A 36 13.34 -0.03 -3.79
N GLY A 37 13.88 0.98 -3.12
CA GLY A 37 13.17 1.77 -2.11
C GLY A 37 11.94 2.46 -2.69
N GLU A 38 12.07 3.14 -3.82
CA GLU A 38 10.95 3.78 -4.53
C GLU A 38 9.84 2.78 -4.87
N LYS A 39 10.22 1.61 -5.38
CA LYS A 39 9.27 0.53 -5.70
C LYS A 39 8.53 0.05 -4.45
N GLN A 40 9.23 -0.20 -3.35
CA GLN A 40 8.62 -0.64 -2.09
C GLN A 40 7.68 0.42 -1.50
N VAL A 41 8.10 1.68 -1.50
CA VAL A 41 7.26 2.79 -1.03
C VAL A 41 5.99 2.89 -1.85
N LYS A 42 6.09 2.74 -3.18
CA LYS A 42 4.93 2.73 -4.07
C LYS A 42 3.98 1.58 -3.77
N GLU A 43 4.49 0.35 -3.65
CA GLU A 43 3.69 -0.84 -3.31
C GLU A 43 2.99 -0.70 -1.95
N ILE A 44 3.71 -0.24 -0.92
CA ILE A 44 3.15 -0.03 0.42
C ILE A 44 2.10 1.07 0.40
N SER A 45 2.33 2.16 -0.34
CA SER A 45 1.39 3.28 -0.48
C SER A 45 0.10 2.82 -1.16
N GLU A 46 0.20 2.11 -2.28
CA GLU A 46 -0.97 1.58 -3.01
C GLU A 46 -1.76 0.58 -2.14
N LYS A 47 -1.06 -0.33 -1.46
CA LYS A 47 -1.68 -1.30 -0.55
C LYS A 47 -2.37 -0.62 0.63
N SER A 48 -1.73 0.40 1.20
CA SER A 48 -2.30 1.19 2.31
C SER A 48 -3.55 1.95 1.88
N ARG A 49 -3.51 2.60 0.72
CA ARG A 49 -4.66 3.29 0.12
C ARG A 49 -5.86 2.36 -0.03
N LEU A 50 -5.66 1.17 -0.59
CA LEU A 50 -6.74 0.18 -0.74
C LEU A 50 -7.27 -0.34 0.61
N LYS A 51 -6.38 -0.56 1.60
CA LYS A 51 -6.81 -0.94 2.96
C LYS A 51 -7.69 0.13 3.60
N LEU A 52 -7.34 1.42 3.43
CA LEU A 52 -8.15 2.54 3.92
C LEU A 52 -9.53 2.59 3.24
N GLU A 53 -9.59 2.32 1.93
CA GLU A 53 -10.87 2.21 1.22
C GLU A 53 -11.74 1.08 1.78
N VAL A 54 -11.15 -0.10 2.03
CA VAL A 54 -11.86 -1.23 2.65
C VAL A 54 -12.35 -0.86 4.05
N MET A 55 -11.52 -0.18 4.85
CA MET A 55 -11.88 0.26 6.19
C MET A 55 -13.05 1.25 6.15
N ASN A 56 -13.04 2.21 5.22
CA ASN A 56 -14.16 3.14 5.02
C ASN A 56 -15.47 2.40 4.68
N LEU A 57 -15.42 1.39 3.80
CA LEU A 57 -16.61 0.57 3.49
C LEU A 57 -17.11 -0.21 4.71
N LYS A 58 -16.20 -0.76 5.53
CA LYS A 58 -16.57 -1.45 6.79
C LYS A 58 -17.25 -0.48 7.76
N LEU A 59 -16.72 0.73 7.94
CA LEU A 59 -17.33 1.76 8.78
C LEU A 59 -18.73 2.16 8.29
N LYS A 60 -18.91 2.32 6.97
CA LYS A 60 -20.24 2.57 6.38
C LYS A 60 -21.22 1.43 6.70
N ARG A 61 -20.76 0.18 6.62
CA ARG A 61 -21.57 -0.99 6.97
C ARG A 61 -21.95 -1.00 8.45
N GLU A 62 -21.01 -0.71 9.36
CA GLU A 62 -21.31 -0.60 10.80
C GLU A 62 -22.38 0.46 11.08
N LYS A 63 -22.27 1.62 10.44
CA LYS A 63 -23.30 2.68 10.53
C LYS A 63 -24.67 2.18 10.06
N LEU A 64 -24.73 1.39 9.00
CA LEU A 64 -25.98 0.80 8.52
C LEU A 64 -26.54 -0.24 9.49
N TYR A 65 -25.70 -1.10 10.09
CA TYR A 65 -26.16 -2.04 11.12
C TYR A 65 -26.71 -1.31 12.36
N TYR A 66 -26.06 -0.25 12.81
CA TYR A 66 -26.56 0.58 13.90
C TYR A 66 -27.92 1.22 13.54
N THR A 67 -28.03 1.74 12.31
CA THR A 67 -29.28 2.34 11.82
C THR A 67 -30.38 1.29 11.69
N LEU A 68 -30.05 0.09 11.22
CA LEU A 68 -30.98 -1.04 11.18
C LEU A 68 -31.49 -1.37 12.58
N GLY A 69 -30.60 -1.52 13.55
CA GLY A 69 -30.91 -1.75 14.97
C GLY A 69 -31.89 -0.72 15.52
N LYS A 70 -31.63 0.58 15.30
CA LYS A 70 -32.55 1.65 15.69
C LYS A 70 -33.94 1.52 15.05
N ASN A 71 -34.02 1.13 13.77
CA ASN A 71 -35.28 1.01 13.07
C ASN A 71 -36.08 -0.23 13.49
N ILE A 72 -35.41 -1.34 13.87
CA ILE A 72 -36.09 -2.57 14.29
C ILE A 72 -36.46 -2.57 15.78
N ALA A 73 -35.78 -1.79 16.62
CA ALA A 73 -35.96 -1.79 18.08
C ALA A 73 -37.41 -1.47 18.53
N GLY A 74 -38.16 -0.71 17.74
CA GLY A 74 -39.57 -0.38 18.00
C GLY A 74 -40.59 -1.17 17.19
N ILE A 75 -40.16 -2.18 16.42
CA ILE A 75 -41.01 -2.90 15.47
C ILE A 75 -41.05 -4.38 15.84
N SER A 76 -42.25 -4.96 15.88
CA SER A 76 -42.42 -6.41 16.03
C SER A 76 -41.67 -7.17 14.93
N PRO A 77 -40.97 -8.29 15.25
CA PRO A 77 -40.21 -9.08 14.27
C PRO A 77 -41.00 -9.46 13.01
N SER A 78 -42.30 -9.72 13.14
CA SER A 78 -43.19 -10.05 12.01
C SER A 78 -43.37 -8.92 11.00
N LYS A 79 -43.11 -7.67 11.40
CA LYS A 79 -43.26 -6.47 10.56
C LYS A 79 -41.93 -5.98 9.96
N TRP A 80 -40.80 -6.61 10.27
CA TRP A 80 -39.49 -6.19 9.76
C TRP A 80 -39.39 -6.30 8.24
N THR A 81 -39.90 -7.40 7.67
CA THR A 81 -39.91 -7.68 6.23
C THR A 81 -40.94 -6.86 5.46
N GLN A 82 -41.93 -6.28 6.14
CA GLN A 82 -42.95 -5.43 5.52
C GLN A 82 -42.53 -3.95 5.46
N ASN A 83 -41.46 -3.59 6.19
CA ASN A 83 -41.00 -2.21 6.27
C ASN A 83 -39.99 -1.90 5.15
N LYS A 84 -40.40 -1.09 4.18
CA LYS A 84 -39.57 -0.63 3.05
C LYS A 84 -38.26 0.04 3.48
N LYS A 85 -38.19 0.69 4.65
CA LYS A 85 -36.94 1.30 5.15
C LYS A 85 -35.94 0.24 5.60
N ILE A 86 -36.41 -0.80 6.29
CA ILE A 86 -35.59 -1.93 6.74
C ILE A 86 -35.05 -2.70 5.53
N GLU A 87 -35.93 -2.98 4.55
CA GLU A 87 -35.55 -3.66 3.32
C GLU A 87 -34.45 -2.91 2.54
N LYS A 88 -34.58 -1.59 2.42
CA LYS A 88 -33.55 -0.74 1.79
C LYS A 88 -32.21 -0.82 2.52
N ILE A 89 -32.21 -0.73 3.85
CA ILE A 89 -30.97 -0.82 4.65
C ILE A 89 -30.31 -2.20 4.46
N ILE A 90 -31.10 -3.29 4.45
CA ILE A 90 -30.58 -4.64 4.20
C ILE A 90 -29.99 -4.76 2.79
N ALA A 91 -30.65 -4.19 1.77
CA ALA A 91 -30.16 -4.19 0.40
C ALA A 91 -28.81 -3.43 0.29
N GLU A 92 -28.68 -2.28 0.94
CA GLU A 92 -27.43 -1.51 1.00
C GLU A 92 -26.31 -2.28 1.71
N ILE A 93 -26.60 -2.96 2.83
CA ILE A 93 -25.64 -3.82 3.53
C ILE A 93 -25.16 -4.95 2.60
N LYS A 94 -26.07 -5.61 1.87
CA LYS A 94 -25.71 -6.66 0.89
C LYS A 94 -24.82 -6.11 -0.22
N LYS A 95 -25.11 -4.91 -0.73
CA LYS A 95 -24.29 -4.25 -1.74
C LYS A 95 -22.89 -3.94 -1.21
N LEU A 96 -22.78 -3.32 -0.04
CA LEU A 96 -21.50 -3.01 0.59
C LEU A 96 -20.67 -4.26 0.89
N ASN A 97 -21.30 -5.37 1.32
CA ASN A 97 -20.59 -6.64 1.53
C ASN A 97 -19.95 -7.16 0.24
N ARG A 98 -20.64 -7.09 -0.90
CA ARG A 98 -20.08 -7.49 -2.20
C ARG A 98 -18.89 -6.59 -2.59
N GLU A 99 -19.00 -5.28 -2.36
CA GLU A 99 -17.92 -4.32 -2.62
C GLU A 99 -16.70 -4.55 -1.73
N ILE A 100 -16.90 -4.83 -0.43
CA ILE A 100 -15.83 -5.17 0.51
C ILE A 100 -15.09 -6.42 0.03
N ILE A 101 -15.81 -7.50 -0.28
CA ILE A 101 -15.19 -8.76 -0.76
C ILE A 101 -14.38 -8.50 -2.04
N LYS A 102 -14.90 -7.70 -2.98
CA LYS A 102 -14.19 -7.35 -4.21
C LYS A 102 -12.91 -6.57 -3.92
N LYS A 103 -12.96 -5.56 -3.06
CA LYS A 103 -11.78 -4.75 -2.70
C LYS A 103 -10.77 -5.52 -1.84
N GLU A 104 -11.21 -6.40 -0.96
CA GLU A 104 -10.30 -7.27 -0.18
C GLU A 104 -9.53 -8.24 -1.09
N LYS A 105 -10.17 -8.76 -2.14
CA LYS A 105 -9.46 -9.52 -3.18
C LYS A 105 -8.42 -8.67 -3.90
N GLN A 106 -8.72 -7.41 -4.21
CA GLN A 106 -7.75 -6.48 -4.82
C GLN A 106 -6.55 -6.23 -3.90
N VAL A 107 -6.77 -6.05 -2.58
CA VAL A 107 -5.67 -5.88 -1.61
C VAL A 107 -4.76 -7.11 -1.51
N LYS A 108 -5.33 -8.32 -1.69
CA LYS A 108 -4.55 -9.58 -1.67
C LYS A 108 -3.72 -9.78 -2.93
N ASN A 109 -4.12 -9.18 -4.05
CA ASN A 109 -3.45 -9.31 -5.33
C ASN A 109 -2.39 -8.20 -5.58
N ILE A 110 -2.15 -7.33 -4.59
CA ILE A 110 -1.01 -6.39 -4.52
C ILE A 110 0.01 -6.92 -3.51
#